data_AF-A0A519VY50-F1
#
_entry.id   AF-A0A519VY50-F1
#
_cell.length_a   1.000
_cell.length_b   1.000
_cell.length_c   1.000
_cell.angle_alpha   90.00
_cell.angle_beta   90.00
_cell.angle_gamma   90.00
#
_symmetry.space_group_name_H-M   'P 1'
#
loop_
_entity.id
_entity.type
_entity.pdbx_description
1 polymer ?
#
loop_
_entity_poly.entity_id
_entity_poly.type
_entity_poly.pdbx_seq_one_letter_code
_entity_poly.pdbx_strand_id
1 'polypeptide(L)' 'SNLPRILNGLGIAIVSTSKGLMTGKQAKQQNVGGEVICYVY' A
#
# COMPACT_ATOMS: atom_id res chain seq x y z
N SER A 1 -5.13 7.10 8.25
CA SER A 1 -4.05 6.59 9.11
C SER A 1 -4.06 5.07 9.27
N ASN A 2 -4.57 4.30 8.29
CA ASN A 2 -4.99 2.90 8.49
C ASN A 2 -4.24 1.87 7.64
N LEU A 3 -3.03 2.20 7.17
CA LEU A 3 -2.25 1.23 6.42
C LEU A 3 -1.51 0.28 7.38
N PRO A 4 -1.79 -1.03 7.37
CA PRO A 4 -1.13 -1.98 8.25
C PRO A 4 0.37 -2.02 7.94
N ARG A 5 1.21 -1.94 8.96
CA ARG A 5 2.65 -2.22 8.84
C ARG A 5 2.83 -3.74 8.76
N ILE A 6 3.16 -4.23 7.58
CA ILE A 6 3.42 -5.65 7.34
C ILE A 6 4.85 -5.97 7.84
N LEU A 7 4.99 -6.96 8.73
CA LEU A 7 6.27 -7.50 9.20
C LEU A 7 7.28 -6.45 9.69
N ASN A 8 6.89 -5.51 10.56
CA ASN A 8 7.77 -4.42 11.02
C ASN A 8 8.39 -3.56 9.89
N GLY A 9 7.78 -3.55 8.69
CA GLY A 9 8.26 -2.81 7.53
C GLY A 9 9.10 -3.64 6.55
N LEU A 10 9.24 -4.94 6.77
CA LEU A 10 9.93 -5.85 5.84
C LEU A 10 9.04 -6.28 4.66
N GLY A 11 7.71 -6.20 4.81
CA GLY A 11 6.75 -6.53 3.74
C GLY A 11 6.27 -5.30 2.95
N ILE A 12 5.84 -5.53 1.71
CA ILE A 12 5.26 -4.50 0.83
C ILE A 12 3.80 -4.83 0.56
N ALA A 13 2.90 -3.89 0.88
CA ALA A 13 1.51 -3.94 0.44
C ALA A 13 1.39 -3.37 -0.98
N ILE A 14 0.75 -4.10 -1.88
CA ILE A 14 0.38 -3.62 -3.22
C ILE A 14 -1.07 -3.14 -3.18
N VAL A 15 -1.30 -1.91 -3.64
CA VAL A 15 -2.59 -1.22 -3.56
C VAL A 15 -3.05 -0.84 -4.97
N SER A 16 -4.27 -1.24 -5.31
CA SER A 16 -4.98 -0.74 -6.49
C SER A 16 -5.57 0.62 -6.18
N THR A 17 -5.21 1.64 -6.95
CA THR A 17 -5.71 3.02 -6.76
C THR A 17 -6.28 3.56 -8.07
N SER A 18 -6.99 4.69 -8.00
CA SER A 18 -7.47 5.41 -9.20
C SER A 18 -6.35 5.92 -10.12
N LYS A 19 -5.10 5.89 -9.67
CA LYS A 19 -3.90 6.28 -10.43
C LYS A 19 -3.07 5.07 -10.89
N GLY A 20 -3.62 3.86 -10.77
CA GLY A 20 -2.95 2.61 -11.07
C GLY A 20 -2.42 1.87 -9.84
N LEU A 21 -1.60 0.85 -10.09
CA LEU A 21 -1.00 0.00 -9.06
C LEU A 21 0.21 0.69 -8.44
N MET A 22 0.28 0.68 -7.11
CA MET A 22 1.44 1.22 -6.38
C MET A 22 1.61 0.55 -5.02
N THR A 23 2.77 0.77 -4.41
CA THR A 23 3.00 0.34 -3.03
C THR A 23 2.14 1.15 -2.06
N GLY A 24 1.81 0.55 -0.92
CA GLY A 24 1.13 1.25 0.16
C GLY A 24 1.85 2.53 0.63
N LYS A 25 3.18 2.54 0.58
CA LYS A 25 4.00 3.72 0.88
C LYS A 25 3.77 4.84 -0.13
N GLN A 26 3.75 4.52 -1.42
CA GLN A 26 3.47 5.51 -2.48
C GLN A 26 2.05 6.06 -2.36
N ALA A 27 1.05 5.21 -2.12
CA ALA A 27 -0.34 5.63 -1.94
C ALA A 27 -0.47 6.64 -0.78
N LYS A 28 0.21 6.37 0.35
CA LYS A 28 0.26 7.29 1.49
C LYS A 28 0.96 8.61 1.16
N GLN A 29 2.10 8.57 0.46
CA GLN A 29 2.83 9.77 0.05
C GLN A 29 2.02 10.66 -0.90
N GLN A 30 1.23 10.06 -1.78
CA GLN A 30 0.40 10.75 -2.75
C GLN A 30 -1.00 11.10 -2.23
N ASN A 31 -1.31 10.79 -0.97
CA ASN A 31 -2.63 10.95 -0.34
C ASN A 31 -3.77 10.34 -1.17
N VAL A 32 -3.54 9.15 -1.75
CA VAL A 32 -4.56 8.39 -2.47
C VAL A 32 -4.93 7.12 -1.72
N GLY A 33 -6.22 6.79 -1.74
CA GLY A 33 -6.75 5.54 -1.20
C GLY A 33 -6.86 4.47 -2.27
N GLY A 34 -7.21 3.26 -1.85
CA GLY A 34 -7.34 2.12 -2.74
C GLY A 34 -7.61 0.81 -2.01
N GLU A 35 -7.70 -0.25 -2.78
CA GLU A 35 -7.87 -1.62 -2.28
C GLU A 35 -6.52 -2.32 -2.17
N VAL A 36 -6.25 -2.97 -1.05
CA VAL A 36 -5.05 -3.81 -0.90
C VAL A 36 -5.30 -5.14 -1.59
N ILE A 37 -4.45 -5.47 -2.56
CA ILE A 37 -4.66 -6.65 -3.41
C ILE A 37 -3.80 -7.82 -2.94
N CYS A 38 -2.57 -7.54 -2.52
CA CYS A 38 -1.68 -8.55 -1.97
C CYS A 38 -0.59 -7.95 -1.08
N TYR A 39 0.06 -8.83 -0.34
CA TYR A 39 1.26 -8.55 0.43
C TYR A 39 2.40 -9.40 -0.12
N VAL A 40 3.56 -8.78 -0.28
CA VAL A 40 4.82 -9.47 -0.57
C VAL A 40 5.66 -9.50 0.70
N TYR A 41 6.18 -10.67 1.06
CA TYR A 41 7.07 -10.91 2.20
C TYR A 41 8.27 -11.78 1.81
#